data_AF-A0A924JVM3-F1
#
_entry.id   AF-A0A924JVM3-F1
#
_cell.length_a   1.000
_cell.length_b   1.000
_cell.length_c   1.000
_cell.angle_alpha   90.00
_cell.angle_beta   90.00
_cell.angle_gamma   90.00
#
_symmetry.space_group_name_H-M   'P 1'
#
loop_
_entity.id
_entity.type
_entity.pdbx_description
1 polymer ?
#
loop_
_entity_poly.entity_id
_entity_poly.type
_entity_poly.pdbx_seq_one_letter_code
_entity_poly.pdbx_strand_id
1 'polypeptide(L)'
;MPAQGRDRTRAEGLLSTVPGLRPAIALALGLFLVASGTLAGNAYWSAVGAKDASVRAAMVSVTTAGGEALTVAYKQGFAAISPMAPPVLADTAPIDVTNTGGTPLNYTVEVSGGVAAVGLQLWKRGATCDAATTPAPGATSGTLAAPPALPSDAASAAAGAGIALCARTTLTSIFSDAAGLSLVPTLTFTGRVGDNWNASAGTSFTQTASYNWFQVKHNSSAKCLDGEGAANTVGTRMILFSCAAANATGNQSFRFEPVGSRYRIYIGNGTAAGPVIAPIADANNSQVQLVTKTTAAGAALDRQLWSIVQHGVAGDYQLINVRSGLCLTMLSSADLAPFTVDTCDNSTSTKKAAYQAEHFNFVEIP
;
A
#
# COMPACT_ATOMS: atom_id res chain seq x y z
N MET A 1 50.72 55.16 0.26
CA MET A 1 50.90 55.46 1.70
C MET A 1 50.66 54.19 2.48
N PRO A 2 51.49 53.88 3.49
CA PRO A 2 51.73 52.54 4.03
C PRO A 2 51.20 52.38 5.48
N ALA A 3 51.65 51.33 6.16
CA ALA A 3 51.53 51.01 7.60
C ALA A 3 50.22 50.31 7.99
N GLN A 4 50.15 49.29 8.85
CA GLN A 4 51.07 48.63 9.80
C GLN A 4 50.30 47.34 10.19
N GLY A 5 50.89 46.14 10.26
CA GLY A 5 51.87 45.75 11.27
C GLY A 5 51.17 45.33 12.58
N ARG A 6 51.01 44.02 12.82
CA ARG A 6 51.30 43.37 14.13
C ARG A 6 51.16 41.86 14.10
N ASP A 7 52.33 41.22 14.17
CA ASP A 7 52.57 39.89 14.73
C ASP A 7 51.87 39.67 16.07
N ARG A 8 51.26 38.49 16.23
CA ARG A 8 51.22 37.78 17.50
C ARG A 8 51.46 36.29 17.28
N THR A 9 52.68 35.92 17.59
CA THR A 9 53.16 34.60 17.96
C THR A 9 52.22 33.89 18.95
N ARG A 10 51.88 32.62 18.68
CA ARG A 10 51.44 31.70 19.72
C ARG A 10 51.98 30.29 19.48
N ALA A 11 53.02 30.02 20.25
CA ALA A 11 53.46 28.75 20.82
C ALA A 11 53.18 27.46 20.03
N GLU A 12 54.25 26.98 19.40
CA GLU A 12 54.44 25.58 19.05
C GLU A 12 54.37 24.70 20.31
N GLY A 13 53.42 23.76 20.33
CA GLY A 13 53.44 22.62 21.23
C GLY A 13 54.27 21.49 20.61
N LEU A 14 55.59 21.61 20.69
CA LEU A 14 56.53 20.54 20.36
C LEU A 14 56.45 19.43 21.42
N LEU A 15 55.60 18.43 21.20
CA LEU A 15 55.74 17.12 21.84
C LEU A 15 56.82 16.33 21.09
N SER A 16 58.06 16.59 21.51
CA SER A 16 59.24 15.80 21.19
C SER A 16 59.02 14.33 21.60
N THR A 17 58.78 13.47 20.62
CA THR A 17 58.93 12.03 20.75
C THR A 17 60.42 11.71 20.80
N VAL A 18 60.96 11.52 22.01
CA VAL A 18 62.28 10.89 22.18
C VAL A 18 62.10 9.39 21.95
N PRO A 19 62.71 8.80 20.90
CA PRO A 19 62.71 7.36 20.72
C PRO A 19 63.82 6.75 21.58
N GLY A 20 63.48 5.69 22.31
CA GLY A 20 64.48 4.76 22.84
C GLY A 20 65.00 5.07 24.24
N LEU A 21 64.17 4.97 25.27
CA LEU A 21 64.67 4.62 26.61
C LEU A 21 63.66 3.93 27.55
N ARG A 22 62.47 3.57 27.04
CA ARG A 22 61.42 2.91 27.86
C ARG A 22 61.33 1.37 27.81
N PRO A 23 61.94 0.61 26.87
CA PRO A 23 61.92 -0.86 26.99
C PRO A 23 62.98 -1.41 27.96
N ALA A 24 64.03 -0.64 28.28
CA ALA A 24 65.14 -1.11 29.11
C ALA A 24 64.77 -1.20 30.61
N ILE A 25 63.94 -0.28 31.12
CA ILE A 25 63.54 -0.28 32.53
C ILE A 25 62.54 -1.42 32.83
N ALA A 26 61.68 -1.76 31.86
CA ALA A 26 60.73 -2.88 31.99
C ALA A 26 61.44 -4.24 31.95
N LEU A 27 62.50 -4.39 31.14
CA LEU A 27 63.33 -5.61 31.12
C LEU A 27 64.16 -5.75 32.41
N ALA A 28 64.71 -4.65 32.94
CA ALA A 28 65.51 -4.68 34.16
C ALA A 28 64.67 -5.00 35.41
N LEU A 29 63.42 -4.52 35.48
CA LEU A 29 62.51 -4.82 36.60
C LEU A 29 61.99 -6.26 36.55
N GLY A 30 61.75 -6.81 35.34
CA GLY A 30 61.37 -8.22 35.16
C GLY A 30 62.50 -9.20 35.52
N LEU A 31 63.76 -8.88 35.22
CA LEU A 31 64.90 -9.71 35.61
C LEU A 31 65.19 -9.68 37.12
N PHE A 32 64.91 -8.56 37.81
CA PHE A 32 65.15 -8.44 39.24
C PHE A 32 64.14 -9.24 40.09
N LEU A 33 62.91 -9.39 39.61
CA LEU A 33 61.83 -10.12 40.30
C LEU A 33 61.87 -11.65 40.10
N VAL A 34 62.60 -12.16 39.10
CA VAL A 34 62.77 -13.60 38.87
C VAL A 34 63.95 -14.18 39.68
N ALA A 35 64.89 -13.33 40.14
CA ALA A 35 66.05 -13.77 40.93
C ALA A 35 65.77 -13.97 42.43
N SER A 36 64.66 -13.47 42.97
CA SER A 36 64.21 -13.76 44.34
C SER A 36 63.15 -14.85 44.30
N GLY A 37 63.60 -16.09 44.56
CA GLY A 37 62.80 -17.30 44.41
C GLY A 37 61.40 -17.28 45.04
N THR A 38 60.55 -18.13 44.46
CA THR A 38 59.16 -18.46 44.83
C THR A 38 58.15 -17.34 44.60
N LEU A 39 57.43 -17.45 43.47
CA LEU A 39 55.97 -17.38 43.31
C LEU A 39 55.66 -17.41 41.80
N ALA A 40 54.71 -18.26 41.37
CA ALA A 40 54.30 -18.35 39.98
C ALA A 40 53.61 -17.04 39.54
N GLY A 41 54.36 -16.16 38.89
CA GLY A 41 53.80 -14.99 38.22
C GLY A 41 53.24 -15.37 36.86
N ASN A 42 51.92 -15.46 36.73
CA ASN A 42 51.27 -15.51 35.42
C ASN A 42 51.31 -14.10 34.82
N ALA A 43 52.18 -13.87 33.84
CA ALA A 43 52.15 -12.65 33.06
C ALA A 43 50.96 -12.70 32.09
N TYR A 44 49.91 -11.94 32.36
CA TYR A 44 48.84 -11.68 31.40
C TYR A 44 49.31 -10.61 30.42
N TRP A 45 49.70 -11.04 29.23
CA TRP A 45 49.93 -10.14 28.10
C TRP A 45 48.63 -10.04 27.30
N SER A 46 47.95 -8.90 27.40
CA SER A 46 46.87 -8.56 26.46
C SER A 46 47.49 -7.74 25.34
N ALA A 47 47.79 -8.39 24.21
CA ALA A 47 48.17 -7.68 23.00
C ALA A 47 46.91 -7.12 22.33
N VAL A 48 46.58 -5.86 22.60
CA VAL A 48 45.59 -5.11 21.80
C VAL A 48 46.29 -4.60 20.54
N GLY A 49 46.58 -5.52 19.62
CA GLY A 49 47.06 -5.17 18.28
C GLY A 49 45.87 -5.15 17.31
N ALA A 50 45.51 -3.98 16.79
CA ALA A 50 44.63 -3.92 15.63
C ALA A 50 45.35 -4.61 14.46
N LYS A 51 44.75 -5.67 13.91
CA LYS A 51 45.25 -6.33 12.70
C LYS A 51 44.42 -5.85 11.52
N ASP A 52 45.08 -5.19 10.58
CA ASP A 52 44.49 -4.89 9.28
C ASP A 52 44.61 -6.14 8.39
N ALA A 53 43.48 -6.80 8.12
CA ALA A 53 43.38 -7.85 7.11
C ALA A 53 42.86 -7.24 5.81
N SER A 54 43.58 -7.42 4.70
CA SER A 54 43.12 -6.99 3.37
C SER A 54 42.59 -8.19 2.58
N VAL A 55 41.33 -8.14 2.18
CA VAL A 55 40.71 -9.13 1.30
C VAL A 55 41.04 -8.76 -0.15
N ARG A 56 41.77 -9.62 -0.87
CA ARG A 56 42.21 -9.36 -2.25
C ARG A 56 41.22 -9.84 -3.31
N ALA A 57 40.35 -10.78 -2.97
CA ALA A 57 39.33 -11.30 -3.87
C ALA A 57 38.11 -11.76 -3.06
N ALA A 58 36.91 -11.44 -3.53
CA ALA A 58 35.66 -11.98 -3.01
C ALA A 58 34.83 -12.49 -4.20
N MET A 59 34.26 -13.69 -4.06
CA MET A 59 33.30 -14.21 -5.04
C MET A 59 31.91 -13.85 -4.55
N VAL A 60 31.32 -12.80 -5.13
CA VAL A 60 29.99 -12.30 -4.80
C VAL A 60 29.00 -12.69 -5.88
N SER A 61 27.86 -13.26 -5.49
CA SER A 61 26.78 -13.64 -6.41
C SER A 61 25.48 -13.76 -5.61
N VAL A 62 24.38 -13.28 -6.19
CA VAL A 62 23.06 -13.24 -5.54
C VAL A 62 22.03 -13.74 -6.54
N THR A 63 21.05 -14.49 -6.05
CA THR A 63 19.83 -14.87 -6.80
C THR A 63 18.59 -14.59 -5.96
N THR A 64 17.47 -14.33 -6.62
CA THR A 64 16.18 -14.00 -5.98
C THR A 64 15.06 -14.83 -6.60
N ALA A 65 14.08 -15.25 -5.80
CA ALA A 65 12.89 -15.97 -6.25
C ALA A 65 11.64 -15.62 -5.41
N GLY A 66 10.45 -15.84 -5.97
CA GLY A 66 9.16 -15.76 -5.27
C GLY A 66 8.50 -14.37 -5.26
N GLY A 67 9.23 -13.30 -5.61
CA GLY A 67 8.69 -11.95 -5.58
C GLY A 67 7.65 -11.65 -6.65
N GLU A 68 7.61 -12.43 -7.74
CA GLU A 68 6.55 -12.39 -8.75
C GLU A 68 5.16 -12.67 -8.17
N ALA A 69 5.09 -13.38 -7.03
CA ALA A 69 3.85 -13.64 -6.31
C ALA A 69 3.28 -12.39 -5.60
N LEU A 70 3.98 -11.24 -5.61
CA LEU A 70 3.42 -9.93 -5.25
C LEU A 70 2.58 -9.31 -6.38
N THR A 71 2.35 -10.06 -7.46
CA THR A 71 1.49 -9.61 -8.55
C THR A 71 0.04 -9.62 -8.09
N VAL A 72 -0.49 -8.42 -7.83
CA VAL A 72 -1.83 -8.23 -7.26
C VAL A 72 -2.65 -7.24 -8.08
N ALA A 73 -3.93 -7.55 -8.24
CA ALA A 73 -4.95 -6.60 -8.63
C ALA A 73 -5.68 -6.12 -7.37
N TYR A 74 -5.33 -4.93 -6.88
CA TYR A 74 -6.10 -4.25 -5.85
C TYR A 74 -7.48 -3.93 -6.41
N LYS A 75 -8.49 -4.53 -5.82
CA LYS A 75 -9.88 -4.33 -6.21
C LYS A 75 -10.60 -3.55 -5.15
N GLN A 76 -11.33 -2.54 -5.59
CA GLN A 76 -12.27 -1.89 -4.71
C GLN A 76 -13.43 -2.85 -4.43
N GLY A 77 -13.57 -3.23 -3.16
CA GLY A 77 -14.73 -3.93 -2.63
C GLY A 77 -15.51 -3.05 -1.66
N PHE A 78 -16.66 -3.55 -1.24
CA PHE A 78 -17.46 -2.92 -0.19
C PHE A 78 -17.31 -3.73 1.09
N ALA A 79 -16.54 -3.22 2.06
CA ALA A 79 -16.30 -3.93 3.31
C ALA A 79 -17.59 -4.23 4.11
N ALA A 80 -18.68 -3.50 3.85
CA ALA A 80 -19.95 -3.60 4.59
C ALA A 80 -21.07 -4.33 3.85
N ILE A 81 -20.84 -4.85 2.64
CA ILE A 81 -21.91 -5.29 1.73
C ILE A 81 -21.69 -6.76 1.34
N SER A 82 -22.15 -7.70 2.17
CA SER A 82 -22.23 -9.13 1.81
C SER A 82 -23.39 -9.38 0.83
N PRO A 83 -23.21 -10.02 -0.34
CA PRO A 83 -22.15 -10.99 -0.65
C PRO A 83 -20.99 -10.46 -1.51
N MET A 84 -20.77 -9.14 -1.59
CA MET A 84 -19.67 -8.61 -2.40
C MET A 84 -18.32 -8.96 -1.78
N ALA A 85 -17.34 -9.28 -2.63
CA ALA A 85 -16.00 -9.59 -2.16
C ALA A 85 -15.42 -8.40 -1.34
N PRO A 86 -14.80 -8.67 -0.18
CA PRO A 86 -14.14 -7.62 0.58
C PRO A 86 -13.06 -6.97 -0.27
N PRO A 87 -12.76 -5.67 -0.05
CA PRO A 87 -11.73 -4.98 -0.82
C PRO A 87 -10.39 -5.70 -0.67
N VAL A 88 -9.74 -6.00 -1.79
CA VAL A 88 -8.37 -6.52 -1.80
C VAL A 88 -7.44 -5.32 -1.77
N LEU A 89 -6.96 -4.97 -0.57
CA LEU A 89 -6.09 -3.82 -0.34
C LEU A 89 -4.66 -4.20 -0.01
N ALA A 90 -4.39 -5.48 0.20
CA ALA A 90 -3.05 -5.96 0.51
C ALA A 90 -2.83 -7.35 -0.08
N ASP A 91 -1.58 -7.64 -0.42
CA ASP A 91 -1.14 -8.97 -0.79
C ASP A 91 0.22 -9.26 -0.15
N THR A 92 0.48 -10.54 0.09
CA THR A 92 1.67 -11.00 0.81
C THR A 92 2.32 -12.16 0.06
N ALA A 93 3.61 -12.05 -0.21
CA ALA A 93 4.37 -13.09 -0.91
C ALA A 93 5.67 -13.46 -0.20
N PRO A 94 6.13 -14.72 -0.33
CA PRO A 94 7.47 -15.12 0.05
C PRO A 94 8.51 -14.59 -0.93
N ILE A 95 9.67 -14.18 -0.41
CA ILE A 95 10.84 -13.84 -1.23
C ILE A 95 12.06 -14.57 -0.67
N ASP A 96 12.77 -15.29 -1.53
CA ASP A 96 14.02 -15.95 -1.19
C ASP A 96 15.19 -15.22 -1.84
N VAL A 97 16.17 -14.81 -1.04
CA VAL A 97 17.42 -14.16 -1.49
C VAL A 97 18.58 -15.08 -1.15
N THR A 98 19.26 -15.64 -2.14
CA THR A 98 20.32 -16.63 -1.93
C THR A 98 21.69 -16.08 -2.31
N ASN A 99 22.65 -16.19 -1.39
CA ASN A 99 24.06 -15.94 -1.66
C ASN A 99 24.67 -17.16 -2.37
N THR A 100 24.77 -17.09 -3.68
CA THR A 100 25.43 -18.13 -4.50
C THR A 100 26.95 -17.92 -4.60
N GLY A 101 27.47 -16.89 -3.95
CA GLY A 101 28.90 -16.59 -3.87
C GLY A 101 29.63 -17.39 -2.78
N GLY A 102 30.95 -17.20 -2.75
CA GLY A 102 31.87 -17.82 -1.80
C GLY A 102 32.17 -16.98 -0.56
N THR A 103 31.57 -15.78 -0.42
CA THR A 103 31.84 -14.84 0.67
C THR A 103 30.54 -14.39 1.32
N PRO A 104 30.44 -14.27 2.66
CA PRO A 104 29.26 -13.73 3.32
C PRO A 104 28.91 -12.32 2.82
N LEU A 105 27.61 -12.04 2.64
CA LEU A 105 27.12 -10.77 2.10
C LEU A 105 26.25 -10.06 3.13
N ASN A 106 26.36 -8.73 3.18
CA ASN A 106 25.38 -7.84 3.81
C ASN A 106 24.45 -7.27 2.75
N TYR A 107 23.13 -7.35 2.96
CA TYR A 107 22.15 -6.99 1.95
C TYR A 107 21.50 -5.64 2.22
N THR A 108 21.20 -4.94 1.12
CA THR A 108 20.26 -3.82 1.07
C THR A 108 19.17 -4.13 0.05
N VAL A 109 18.03 -3.45 0.16
CA VAL A 109 16.93 -3.55 -0.79
C VAL A 109 16.60 -2.17 -1.33
N GLU A 110 16.38 -2.10 -2.64
CA GLU A 110 15.94 -0.91 -3.36
C GLU A 110 14.76 -1.27 -4.25
N VAL A 111 13.94 -0.27 -4.60
CA VAL A 111 12.75 -0.46 -5.44
C VAL A 111 12.77 0.58 -6.55
N SER A 112 12.65 0.11 -7.79
CA SER A 112 12.44 0.97 -8.96
C SER A 112 11.01 0.79 -9.48
N GLY A 113 10.46 1.83 -10.13
CA GLY A 113 9.09 1.80 -10.67
C GLY A 113 7.96 1.81 -9.61
N GLY A 114 8.31 2.08 -8.35
CA GLY A 114 7.36 2.15 -7.23
C GLY A 114 6.71 3.53 -7.05
N VAL A 115 5.64 3.57 -6.24
CA VAL A 115 4.92 4.80 -5.85
C VAL A 115 4.70 4.86 -4.34
N ALA A 116 4.46 6.06 -3.81
CA ALA A 116 4.18 6.25 -2.38
C ALA A 116 2.79 5.74 -1.94
N ALA A 117 1.86 5.59 -2.90
CA ALA A 117 0.50 5.09 -2.67
C ALA A 117 0.43 3.61 -2.28
N VAL A 118 1.54 2.87 -2.43
CA VAL A 118 1.65 1.47 -2.03
C VAL A 118 2.70 1.36 -0.92
N GLY A 119 2.24 0.99 0.27
CA GLY A 119 3.07 0.60 1.39
C GLY A 119 3.77 -0.73 1.13
N LEU A 120 5.02 -0.85 1.57
CA LEU A 120 5.82 -2.07 1.52
C LEU A 120 6.24 -2.43 2.94
N GLN A 121 5.97 -3.66 3.36
CA GLN A 121 6.44 -4.22 4.62
C GLN A 121 7.29 -5.45 4.34
N LEU A 122 8.41 -5.58 5.05
CA LEU A 122 9.33 -6.72 4.95
C LEU A 122 9.55 -7.30 6.33
N TRP A 123 9.53 -8.63 6.45
CA TRP A 123 9.90 -9.34 7.68
C TRP A 123 10.52 -10.69 7.34
N LYS A 124 11.28 -11.24 8.29
CA LYS A 124 11.83 -12.59 8.13
C LYS A 124 10.73 -13.64 8.09
N ARG A 125 10.79 -14.54 7.12
CA ARG A 125 9.81 -15.60 6.97
C ARG A 125 9.94 -16.63 8.10
N GLY A 126 8.83 -16.94 8.74
CA GLY A 126 8.68 -18.09 9.63
C GLY A 126 8.39 -19.36 8.82
N ALA A 127 7.36 -20.11 9.19
CA ALA A 127 6.91 -21.27 8.43
C ALA A 127 6.19 -20.88 7.12
N THR A 128 5.42 -19.81 7.13
CA THR A 128 4.63 -19.32 5.99
C THR A 128 4.58 -17.78 5.97
N CYS A 129 4.17 -17.22 4.84
CA CYS A 129 3.77 -15.82 4.73
C CYS A 129 2.23 -15.80 4.71
N ASP A 130 1.60 -15.50 5.84
CA ASP A 130 0.14 -15.46 5.95
C ASP A 130 -0.38 -14.01 5.78
N ALA A 131 -1.32 -13.83 4.86
CA ALA A 131 -1.97 -12.56 4.58
C ALA A 131 -2.84 -12.06 5.76
N ALA A 132 -3.33 -12.98 6.60
CA ALA A 132 -4.20 -12.68 7.75
C ALA A 132 -3.42 -12.32 9.03
N THR A 133 -2.14 -12.69 9.14
CA THR A 133 -1.35 -12.41 10.33
C THR A 133 -0.72 -11.02 10.32
N THR A 134 -0.81 -10.33 11.46
CA THR A 134 -0.04 -9.13 11.78
C THR A 134 1.45 -9.40 11.57
N PRO A 135 2.24 -8.48 10.96
CA PRO A 135 3.67 -8.68 10.77
C PRO A 135 4.35 -9.04 12.10
N ALA A 136 5.21 -10.07 12.08
CA ALA A 136 5.95 -10.51 13.26
C ALA A 136 6.80 -9.36 13.86
N PRO A 137 7.15 -9.40 15.16
CA PRO A 137 8.12 -8.46 15.74
C PRO A 137 9.40 -8.40 14.89
N GLY A 138 9.84 -7.18 14.55
CA GLY A 138 11.01 -6.97 13.67
C GLY A 138 10.67 -6.65 12.21
N ALA A 139 9.40 -6.59 11.84
CA ALA A 139 8.99 -6.09 10.52
C ALA A 139 9.43 -4.63 10.30
N THR A 140 9.92 -4.35 9.11
CA THR A 140 10.25 -2.99 8.65
C THR A 140 9.17 -2.52 7.67
N SER A 141 8.88 -1.22 7.67
CA SER A 141 7.78 -0.64 6.88
C SER A 141 8.22 0.63 6.16
N GLY A 142 7.80 0.77 4.92
CA GLY A 142 8.04 1.92 4.05
C GLY A 142 7.01 1.95 2.92
N THR A 143 7.37 2.51 1.77
CA THR A 143 6.53 2.51 0.56
C THR A 143 7.33 1.99 -0.63
N LEU A 144 6.69 1.69 -1.76
CA LEU A 144 7.43 1.32 -2.97
C LEU A 144 8.27 2.49 -3.53
N ALA A 145 7.95 3.75 -3.22
CA ALA A 145 8.78 4.91 -3.56
C ALA A 145 9.93 5.17 -2.58
N ALA A 146 9.79 4.71 -1.33
CA ALA A 146 10.78 4.85 -0.27
C ALA A 146 10.81 3.53 0.53
N PRO A 147 11.49 2.50 0.00
CA PRO A 147 11.44 1.16 0.58
C PRO A 147 12.10 1.12 1.96
N PRO A 148 11.60 0.25 2.87
CA PRO A 148 12.22 0.09 4.17
C PRO A 148 13.59 -0.57 4.05
N ALA A 149 14.42 -0.41 5.10
CA ALA A 149 15.58 -1.27 5.29
C ALA A 149 15.15 -2.74 5.48
N LEU A 150 16.06 -3.69 5.22
CA LEU A 150 15.81 -5.09 5.56
C LEU A 150 15.69 -5.28 7.08
N PRO A 151 14.90 -6.26 7.56
CA PRO A 151 14.92 -6.67 8.96
C PRO A 151 16.34 -7.04 9.40
N SER A 152 16.73 -6.64 10.61
CA SER A 152 18.12 -6.78 11.09
C SER A 152 18.59 -8.24 11.19
N ASP A 153 17.67 -9.17 11.45
CA ASP A 153 17.90 -10.62 11.51
C ASP A 153 17.83 -11.33 10.14
N ALA A 154 17.69 -10.53 9.08
CA ALA A 154 17.57 -10.91 7.69
C ALA A 154 18.39 -9.95 6.77
N ALA A 155 19.43 -9.31 7.32
CA ALA A 155 20.29 -8.36 6.61
C ALA A 155 21.64 -8.95 6.15
N SER A 156 21.93 -10.22 6.44
CA SER A 156 23.16 -10.88 5.98
C SER A 156 22.96 -12.38 5.75
N ALA A 157 23.79 -12.96 4.87
CA ALA A 157 23.83 -14.41 4.64
C ALA A 157 25.27 -14.90 4.48
N ALA A 158 25.56 -16.08 5.05
CA ALA A 158 26.80 -16.80 4.79
C ALA A 158 26.91 -17.26 3.33
N ALA A 159 28.10 -17.69 2.91
CA ALA A 159 28.31 -18.28 1.59
C ALA A 159 27.42 -19.53 1.42
N GLY A 160 26.71 -19.61 0.29
CA GLY A 160 25.76 -20.71 0.01
C GLY A 160 24.46 -20.68 0.83
N ALA A 161 24.26 -19.70 1.72
CA ALA A 161 23.05 -19.56 2.51
C ALA A 161 22.08 -18.55 1.89
N GLY A 162 20.82 -18.63 2.29
CA GLY A 162 19.77 -17.70 1.85
C GLY A 162 19.05 -17.03 3.01
N ILE A 163 18.41 -15.93 2.70
CA ILE A 163 17.48 -15.21 3.56
C ILE A 163 16.08 -15.44 3.02
N ALA A 164 15.22 -15.93 3.90
CA ALA A 164 13.81 -16.10 3.61
C ALA A 164 13.03 -14.91 4.17
N LEU A 165 12.35 -14.17 3.31
CA LEU A 165 11.56 -13.00 3.63
C LEU A 165 10.08 -13.23 3.30
N CYS A 166 9.22 -12.48 3.97
CA CYS A 166 7.89 -12.18 3.50
C CYS A 166 7.83 -10.70 3.16
N ALA A 167 7.18 -10.39 2.05
CA ALA A 167 6.88 -9.04 1.63
C ALA A 167 5.37 -8.85 1.56
N ARG A 168 4.89 -7.73 2.08
CA ARG A 168 3.49 -7.32 1.95
C ARG A 168 3.40 -5.98 1.28
N THR A 169 2.55 -5.90 0.26
CA THR A 169 2.24 -4.64 -0.41
C THR A 169 0.82 -4.25 -0.07
N THR A 170 0.65 -3.06 0.50
CA THR A 170 -0.67 -2.55 0.93
C THR A 170 -0.94 -1.25 0.21
N LEU A 171 -2.13 -1.10 -0.39
CA LEU A 171 -2.54 0.18 -0.93
C LEU A 171 -2.84 1.15 0.23
N THR A 172 -1.99 2.15 0.43
CA THR A 172 -2.03 3.10 1.56
C THR A 172 -2.75 4.40 1.21
N SER A 173 -2.90 4.72 -0.08
CA SER A 173 -3.71 5.85 -0.52
C SER A 173 -5.21 5.55 -0.47
N ILE A 174 -6.04 6.58 -0.59
CA ILE A 174 -7.42 6.38 -0.99
C ILE A 174 -7.41 5.71 -2.38
N PHE A 175 -8.25 4.67 -2.55
CA PHE A 175 -8.32 3.90 -3.80
C PHE A 175 -8.55 4.81 -5.02
N SER A 176 -9.23 5.95 -4.81
CA SER A 176 -9.48 6.94 -5.85
C SER A 176 -8.23 7.47 -6.54
N ASP A 177 -7.12 7.59 -5.80
CA ASP A 177 -5.86 8.14 -6.31
C ASP A 177 -5.03 7.10 -7.04
N ALA A 178 -5.23 5.82 -6.70
CA ALA A 178 -4.48 4.71 -7.27
C ALA A 178 -5.21 4.00 -8.41
N ALA A 179 -6.52 4.15 -8.50
CA ALA A 179 -7.28 3.39 -9.47
C ALA A 179 -6.98 3.79 -10.92
N GLY A 180 -6.85 2.77 -11.77
CA GLY A 180 -6.31 2.89 -13.13
C GLY A 180 -4.78 2.88 -13.19
N LEU A 181 -4.07 2.91 -12.06
CA LEU A 181 -2.64 2.70 -12.05
C LEU A 181 -2.33 1.22 -12.31
N SER A 182 -1.40 1.00 -13.23
CA SER A 182 -0.71 -0.26 -13.44
C SER A 182 0.78 0.02 -13.30
N LEU A 183 1.39 -0.59 -12.30
CA LEU A 183 2.80 -0.43 -11.96
C LEU A 183 3.52 -1.75 -12.15
N VAL A 184 4.79 -1.69 -12.53
CA VAL A 184 5.67 -2.86 -12.59
C VAL A 184 6.90 -2.59 -11.71
N PRO A 185 6.76 -2.62 -10.37
CA PRO A 185 7.88 -2.38 -9.48
C PRO A 185 8.90 -3.52 -9.58
N THR A 186 10.17 -3.19 -9.39
CA THR A 186 11.25 -4.18 -9.30
C THR A 186 11.96 -4.02 -7.96
N LEU A 187 11.90 -5.04 -7.11
CA LEU A 187 12.73 -5.11 -5.90
C LEU A 187 14.12 -5.57 -6.31
N THR A 188 15.16 -4.85 -5.93
CA THR A 188 16.55 -5.20 -6.18
C THR A 188 17.27 -5.37 -4.86
N PHE A 189 17.76 -6.58 -4.61
CA PHE A 189 18.57 -6.94 -3.45
C PHE A 189 20.04 -6.87 -3.82
N THR A 190 20.80 -6.05 -3.10
CA THR A 190 22.23 -5.88 -3.34
C THR A 190 23.01 -6.41 -2.15
N GLY A 191 23.74 -7.50 -2.35
CA GLY A 191 24.68 -8.05 -1.37
C GLY A 191 26.06 -7.42 -1.52
N ARG A 192 26.69 -7.02 -0.41
CA ARG A 192 27.98 -6.32 -0.38
C ARG A 192 29.01 -6.97 0.55
N VAL A 193 30.28 -6.87 0.17
CA VAL A 193 31.46 -7.12 1.02
C VAL A 193 32.30 -5.85 1.04
N GLY A 194 32.18 -5.07 2.11
CA GLY A 194 32.69 -3.70 2.15
C GLY A 194 32.09 -2.85 1.02
N ASP A 195 32.81 -1.82 0.59
CA ASP A 195 32.30 -0.88 -0.42
C ASP A 195 32.58 -1.32 -1.86
N ASN A 196 33.56 -2.20 -2.06
CA ASN A 196 34.14 -2.49 -3.38
C ASN A 196 33.52 -3.71 -4.09
N TRP A 197 32.93 -4.64 -3.35
CA TRP A 197 32.39 -5.88 -3.92
C TRP A 197 30.89 -5.93 -3.69
N ASN A 198 30.13 -6.00 -4.78
CA ASN A 198 28.69 -6.15 -4.72
C ASN A 198 28.17 -7.08 -5.81
N ALA A 199 27.04 -7.70 -5.53
CA ALA A 199 26.23 -8.40 -6.52
C ALA A 199 24.77 -8.11 -6.23
N SER A 200 23.97 -7.98 -7.29
CA SER A 200 22.56 -7.64 -7.19
C SER A 200 21.71 -8.62 -7.97
N ALA A 201 20.54 -8.93 -7.42
CA ALA A 201 19.49 -9.67 -8.11
C ALA A 201 18.14 -9.04 -7.75
N GLY A 202 17.16 -9.17 -8.63
CA GLY A 202 15.87 -8.55 -8.43
C GLY A 202 14.72 -9.36 -9.00
N THR A 203 13.53 -8.98 -8.56
CA THR A 203 12.26 -9.58 -8.94
C THR A 203 11.28 -8.47 -9.27
N SER A 204 10.63 -8.58 -10.43
CA SER A 204 9.56 -7.67 -10.84
C SER A 204 8.21 -8.32 -10.59
N PHE A 205 7.21 -7.49 -10.33
CA PHE A 205 5.82 -7.92 -10.18
C PHE A 205 4.91 -6.83 -10.71
N THR A 206 3.66 -7.17 -11.01
CA THR A 206 2.69 -6.20 -11.51
C THR A 206 1.68 -5.85 -10.43
N GLN A 207 1.49 -4.57 -10.17
CA GLN A 207 0.41 -4.11 -9.31
C GLN A 207 -0.57 -3.29 -10.12
N THR A 208 -1.83 -3.71 -10.10
CA THR A 208 -2.91 -2.97 -10.73
C THR A 208 -3.90 -2.57 -9.66
N ALA A 209 -4.38 -1.32 -9.69
CA ALA A 209 -5.53 -0.93 -8.91
C ALA A 209 -6.68 -0.67 -9.87
N SER A 210 -7.71 -1.51 -9.81
CA SER A 210 -8.85 -1.43 -10.73
C SER A 210 -10.16 -1.23 -9.97
N TYR A 211 -10.97 -0.34 -10.50
CA TYR A 211 -12.34 -0.25 -10.05
C TYR A 211 -13.13 -1.44 -10.53
N ASN A 212 -13.96 -1.98 -9.63
CA ASN A 212 -15.02 -2.88 -10.00
C ASN A 212 -16.21 -2.06 -10.54
N TRP A 213 -16.87 -2.61 -11.56
CA TRP A 213 -18.10 -2.08 -12.12
C TRP A 213 -19.27 -2.94 -11.66
N PHE A 214 -20.42 -2.33 -11.47
CA PHE A 214 -21.60 -2.99 -10.93
C PHE A 214 -22.84 -2.61 -11.70
N GLN A 215 -23.76 -3.55 -11.87
CA GLN A 215 -25.16 -3.22 -12.12
C GLN A 215 -25.86 -3.02 -10.77
N VAL A 216 -26.67 -1.97 -10.67
CA VAL A 216 -27.52 -1.70 -9.50
C VAL A 216 -28.92 -2.21 -9.83
N LYS A 217 -29.24 -3.39 -9.33
CA LYS A 217 -30.51 -4.09 -9.61
C LYS A 217 -31.50 -3.81 -8.50
N HIS A 218 -32.68 -3.34 -8.87
CA HIS A 218 -33.79 -3.16 -7.95
C HIS A 218 -34.45 -4.50 -7.63
N ASN A 219 -34.63 -4.79 -6.33
CA ASN A 219 -34.95 -6.13 -5.84
C ASN A 219 -36.35 -6.58 -6.21
N SER A 220 -37.35 -5.71 -6.10
CA SER A 220 -38.75 -6.12 -6.35
C SER A 220 -39.14 -6.14 -7.82
N SER A 221 -38.49 -5.35 -8.67
CA SER A 221 -38.78 -5.32 -10.12
C SER A 221 -37.82 -6.19 -10.94
N ALA A 222 -36.70 -6.62 -10.33
CA ALA A 222 -35.59 -7.28 -11.01
C ALA A 222 -34.99 -6.50 -12.20
N LYS A 223 -35.25 -5.19 -12.26
CA LYS A 223 -34.76 -4.26 -13.28
C LYS A 223 -33.57 -3.47 -12.75
N CYS A 224 -32.85 -2.79 -13.62
CA CYS A 224 -31.62 -2.09 -13.28
C CYS A 224 -31.80 -0.57 -13.31
N LEU A 225 -30.99 0.10 -12.50
CA LEU A 225 -30.73 1.52 -12.61
C LEU A 225 -30.08 1.80 -13.97
N ASP A 226 -30.59 2.78 -14.70
CA ASP A 226 -30.20 3.07 -16.07
C ASP A 226 -30.15 4.59 -16.31
N GLY A 227 -29.09 5.08 -16.96
CA GLY A 227 -29.07 6.44 -17.49
C GLY A 227 -29.78 6.49 -18.84
N GLU A 228 -30.92 7.16 -18.92
CA GLU A 228 -31.84 7.13 -20.06
C GLU A 228 -31.13 7.36 -21.41
N GLY A 229 -30.89 6.27 -22.15
CA GLY A 229 -30.31 6.29 -23.50
C GLY A 229 -28.90 6.86 -23.63
N ALA A 230 -28.27 7.34 -22.54
CA ALA A 230 -26.96 7.98 -22.58
C ALA A 230 -26.22 7.84 -21.24
N ALA A 231 -25.03 7.22 -21.29
CA ALA A 231 -24.23 6.96 -20.10
C ALA A 231 -23.40 8.16 -19.61
N ASN A 232 -23.19 9.21 -20.40
CA ASN A 232 -22.20 10.26 -20.07
C ASN A 232 -22.70 11.71 -20.25
N THR A 233 -24.00 11.92 -20.43
CA THR A 233 -24.54 13.27 -20.69
C THR A 233 -25.06 13.87 -19.39
N VAL A 234 -24.52 15.01 -18.96
CA VAL A 234 -25.05 15.75 -17.80
C VAL A 234 -26.51 16.13 -18.08
N GLY A 235 -27.37 15.94 -17.08
CA GLY A 235 -28.82 16.09 -17.22
C GLY A 235 -29.55 14.83 -17.69
N THR A 236 -28.85 13.74 -18.05
CA THR A 236 -29.52 12.46 -18.30
C THR A 236 -30.24 12.00 -17.04
N ARG A 237 -31.51 11.66 -17.20
CA ARG A 237 -32.37 11.19 -16.12
C ARG A 237 -32.01 9.76 -15.77
N MET A 238 -32.03 9.45 -14.48
CA MET A 238 -31.91 8.07 -14.03
C MET A 238 -33.30 7.42 -14.08
N ILE A 239 -33.39 6.27 -14.73
CA ILE A 239 -34.62 5.53 -14.95
C ILE A 239 -34.46 4.06 -14.58
N LEU A 240 -35.58 3.38 -14.40
CA LEU A 240 -35.64 1.93 -14.30
C LEU A 240 -35.74 1.33 -15.70
N PHE A 241 -34.89 0.35 -16.00
CA PHE A 241 -34.95 -0.35 -17.28
C PHE A 241 -34.56 -1.82 -17.13
N SER A 242 -34.93 -2.64 -18.12
CA SER A 242 -34.52 -4.04 -18.18
C SER A 242 -32.99 -4.15 -18.10
N CYS A 243 -32.50 -5.04 -17.22
CA CYS A 243 -31.07 -5.21 -17.00
C CYS A 243 -30.37 -5.68 -18.28
N ALA A 244 -29.28 -5.01 -18.65
CA ALA A 244 -28.38 -5.45 -19.70
C ALA A 244 -27.67 -6.75 -19.29
N ALA A 245 -27.06 -7.44 -20.25
CA ALA A 245 -26.24 -8.61 -19.96
C ALA A 245 -25.14 -8.28 -18.93
N ALA A 246 -24.75 -9.26 -18.11
CA ALA A 246 -23.85 -9.04 -16.97
C ALA A 246 -22.45 -8.51 -17.34
N ASN A 247 -22.06 -8.60 -18.62
CA ASN A 247 -20.80 -8.09 -19.17
C ASN A 247 -20.98 -6.83 -20.03
N ALA A 248 -22.18 -6.26 -20.09
CA ALA A 248 -22.45 -5.07 -20.89
C ALA A 248 -21.94 -3.83 -20.14
N THR A 249 -20.95 -3.16 -20.73
CA THR A 249 -20.48 -1.84 -20.31
C THR A 249 -21.34 -0.77 -20.98
N GLY A 250 -22.04 0.06 -20.21
CA GLY A 250 -22.90 1.10 -20.76
C GLY A 250 -23.67 1.89 -19.70
N ASN A 251 -24.85 2.38 -20.07
CA ASN A 251 -25.69 3.22 -19.21
C ASN A 251 -26.27 2.50 -17.98
N GLN A 252 -25.89 1.24 -17.72
CA GLN A 252 -26.24 0.46 -16.52
C GLN A 252 -25.02 -0.05 -15.75
N SER A 253 -23.82 0.42 -16.09
CA SER A 253 -22.58 0.06 -15.41
C SER A 253 -22.21 1.18 -14.45
N PHE A 254 -22.04 0.86 -13.17
CA PHE A 254 -21.78 1.84 -12.14
C PHE A 254 -20.50 1.55 -11.39
N ARG A 255 -19.75 2.60 -11.07
CA ARG A 255 -18.56 2.54 -10.22
C ARG A 255 -18.79 3.42 -9.01
N PHE A 256 -18.33 2.97 -7.85
CA PHE A 256 -18.49 3.66 -6.59
C PHE A 256 -17.15 4.16 -6.11
N GLU A 257 -16.88 5.45 -6.13
CA GLU A 257 -15.64 6.03 -5.59
C GLU A 257 -15.83 6.34 -4.11
N PRO A 258 -14.95 5.87 -3.21
CA PRO A 258 -15.09 6.12 -1.79
C PRO A 258 -14.67 7.57 -1.47
N VAL A 259 -15.47 8.24 -0.65
CA VAL A 259 -15.18 9.56 -0.07
C VAL A 259 -15.43 9.46 1.43
N GLY A 260 -14.38 9.11 2.18
CA GLY A 260 -14.52 8.69 3.58
C GLY A 260 -15.34 7.40 3.68
N SER A 261 -16.41 7.41 4.47
CA SER A 261 -17.36 6.28 4.60
C SER A 261 -18.54 6.33 3.61
N ARG A 262 -18.55 7.30 2.70
CA ARG A 262 -19.60 7.52 1.71
C ARG A 262 -19.08 7.21 0.31
N TYR A 263 -19.98 7.19 -0.67
CA TYR A 263 -19.64 6.87 -2.05
C TYR A 263 -20.16 7.92 -3.02
N ARG A 264 -19.33 8.28 -3.98
CA ARG A 264 -19.76 8.97 -5.20
C ARG A 264 -20.00 7.93 -6.28
N ILE A 265 -21.17 7.95 -6.92
CA ILE A 265 -21.56 6.90 -7.89
C ILE A 265 -21.44 7.44 -9.32
N TYR A 266 -20.59 6.80 -10.10
CA TYR A 266 -20.36 7.06 -11.52
C TYR A 266 -21.15 6.08 -12.37
N ILE A 267 -21.54 6.51 -13.54
CA ILE A 267 -22.09 5.67 -14.62
C ILE A 267 -21.00 5.45 -15.69
N GLY A 268 -21.05 4.30 -16.36
CA GLY A 268 -19.95 3.76 -17.16
C GLY A 268 -20.19 3.79 -18.66
N ASN A 269 -19.63 4.78 -19.37
CA ASN A 269 -19.14 4.60 -20.75
C ASN A 269 -18.05 5.63 -21.09
N GLY A 270 -17.33 6.15 -20.10
CA GLY A 270 -16.46 7.33 -20.24
C GLY A 270 -15.43 7.41 -19.12
N THR A 271 -14.41 8.24 -19.35
CA THR A 271 -13.17 8.39 -18.57
C THR A 271 -13.38 8.38 -17.05
N ALA A 272 -12.30 8.12 -16.29
CA ALA A 272 -12.31 8.05 -14.82
C ALA A 272 -12.90 9.30 -14.09
N ALA A 273 -13.29 10.36 -14.81
CA ALA A 273 -13.91 11.60 -14.35
C ALA A 273 -15.35 11.84 -14.90
N GLY A 274 -16.09 10.81 -15.31
CA GLY A 274 -17.46 10.92 -15.83
C GLY A 274 -18.48 11.57 -14.86
N PRO A 275 -19.71 11.84 -15.34
CA PRO A 275 -20.75 12.42 -14.50
C PRO A 275 -21.16 11.45 -13.39
N VAL A 276 -21.75 12.01 -12.34
CA VAL A 276 -22.15 11.26 -11.15
C VAL A 276 -23.63 11.41 -10.88
N ILE A 277 -24.20 10.44 -10.19
CA ILE A 277 -25.62 10.43 -9.88
C ILE A 277 -25.91 11.35 -8.70
N ALA A 278 -26.85 12.28 -8.86
CA ALA A 278 -27.31 13.16 -7.79
C ALA A 278 -28.78 13.57 -7.99
N PRO A 279 -29.51 13.89 -6.92
CA PRO A 279 -30.82 14.53 -7.05
C PRO A 279 -30.68 15.97 -7.56
N ILE A 280 -31.68 16.45 -8.29
CA ILE A 280 -31.73 17.84 -8.80
C ILE A 280 -31.91 18.83 -7.63
N ALA A 281 -32.68 18.44 -6.61
CA ALA A 281 -32.96 19.21 -5.41
C ALA A 281 -33.00 18.31 -4.16
N ASP A 282 -32.81 18.93 -3.00
CA ASP A 282 -32.75 18.24 -1.71
C ASP A 282 -34.18 18.10 -1.11
N ALA A 283 -35.13 17.59 -1.89
CA ALA A 283 -36.54 17.50 -1.51
C ALA A 283 -37.20 16.20 -2.02
N ASN A 284 -38.27 15.76 -1.34
CA ASN A 284 -39.03 14.57 -1.73
C ASN A 284 -39.53 14.65 -3.18
N ASN A 285 -39.53 13.50 -3.85
CA ASN A 285 -39.86 13.33 -5.27
C ASN A 285 -38.95 14.11 -6.22
N SER A 286 -37.80 14.62 -5.76
CA SER A 286 -36.83 15.23 -6.67
C SER A 286 -36.23 14.16 -7.56
N GLN A 287 -36.23 14.42 -8.87
CA GLN A 287 -35.63 13.53 -9.85
C GLN A 287 -34.12 13.39 -9.63
N VAL A 288 -33.62 12.19 -9.90
CA VAL A 288 -32.21 11.87 -9.91
C VAL A 288 -31.68 11.89 -11.34
N GLN A 289 -30.52 12.50 -11.54
CA GLN A 289 -29.90 12.65 -12.85
C GLN A 289 -28.37 12.58 -12.77
N LEU A 290 -27.74 12.56 -13.93
CA LEU A 290 -26.31 12.76 -14.08
C LEU A 290 -25.93 14.23 -13.90
N VAL A 291 -24.95 14.51 -13.03
CA VAL A 291 -24.41 15.85 -12.79
C VAL A 291 -22.90 15.86 -12.96
N THR A 292 -22.34 17.03 -13.24
CA THR A 292 -20.87 17.22 -13.27
C THR A 292 -20.28 16.93 -11.89
N LYS A 293 -19.23 16.11 -11.83
CA LYS A 293 -18.46 15.87 -10.58
C LYS A 293 -17.99 17.19 -9.99
N THR A 294 -18.21 17.38 -8.70
CA THR A 294 -17.61 18.49 -7.94
C THR A 294 -16.59 17.97 -6.93
N THR A 295 -15.48 18.69 -6.80
CA THR A 295 -14.50 18.54 -5.72
C THR A 295 -14.65 19.61 -4.65
N ALA A 296 -15.56 20.58 -4.84
CA ALA A 296 -15.82 21.64 -3.88
C ALA A 296 -16.50 21.07 -2.64
N ALA A 297 -15.89 21.27 -1.47
CA ALA A 297 -16.39 20.77 -0.19
C ALA A 297 -17.77 21.35 0.19
N GLY A 298 -18.40 20.73 1.19
CA GLY A 298 -19.69 21.14 1.74
C GLY A 298 -20.87 20.68 0.87
N ALA A 299 -21.94 21.46 0.87
CA ALA A 299 -23.24 21.02 0.39
C ALA A 299 -23.25 20.59 -1.10
N ALA A 300 -22.39 21.16 -1.94
CA ALA A 300 -22.27 20.74 -3.34
C ALA A 300 -21.73 19.31 -3.46
N LEU A 301 -20.69 18.98 -2.68
CA LEU A 301 -20.15 17.63 -2.57
C LEU A 301 -21.16 16.68 -1.95
N ASP A 302 -21.76 17.05 -0.80
CA ASP A 302 -22.66 16.18 -0.05
C ASP A 302 -23.88 15.73 -0.88
N ARG A 303 -24.32 16.56 -1.85
CA ARG A 303 -25.40 16.18 -2.79
C ARG A 303 -24.99 15.04 -3.74
N GLN A 304 -23.71 14.89 -4.03
CA GLN A 304 -23.16 13.84 -4.90
C GLN A 304 -22.70 12.60 -4.13
N LEU A 305 -22.82 12.62 -2.80
CA LEU A 305 -22.44 11.51 -1.94
C LEU A 305 -23.66 10.69 -1.53
N TRP A 306 -23.46 9.39 -1.51
CA TRP A 306 -24.45 8.39 -1.16
C TRP A 306 -23.90 7.50 -0.04
N SER A 307 -24.77 7.19 0.91
CA SER A 307 -24.55 6.18 1.93
C SER A 307 -25.18 4.90 1.45
N ILE A 308 -24.45 3.80 1.47
CA ILE A 308 -25.01 2.49 1.14
C ILE A 308 -25.19 1.73 2.45
N VAL A 309 -26.43 1.47 2.81
CA VAL A 309 -26.80 0.90 4.10
C VAL A 309 -27.53 -0.41 3.85
N GLN A 310 -27.13 -1.47 4.55
CA GLN A 310 -27.81 -2.76 4.47
C GLN A 310 -29.23 -2.63 5.03
N HIS A 311 -30.21 -3.14 4.29
CA HIS A 311 -31.60 -3.12 4.66
C HIS A 311 -32.14 -4.55 4.77
N GLY A 312 -32.29 -5.06 6.00
CA GLY A 312 -32.77 -6.41 6.24
C GLY A 312 -31.72 -7.49 5.97
N VAL A 313 -31.87 -8.24 4.88
CA VAL A 313 -31.05 -9.42 4.58
C VAL A 313 -29.73 -9.07 3.88
N ALA A 314 -28.76 -10.00 3.85
CA ALA A 314 -27.54 -9.82 3.07
C ALA A 314 -27.88 -9.70 1.58
N GLY A 315 -27.26 -8.75 0.89
CA GLY A 315 -27.53 -8.45 -0.52
C GLY A 315 -28.46 -7.26 -0.74
N ASP A 316 -29.27 -6.89 0.25
CA ASP A 316 -30.30 -5.86 0.14
C ASP A 316 -29.86 -4.53 0.74
N TYR A 317 -29.86 -3.46 -0.07
CA TYR A 317 -29.28 -2.17 0.31
C TYR A 317 -30.16 -0.98 -0.06
N GLN A 318 -30.09 0.06 0.78
CA GLN A 318 -30.59 1.40 0.51
C GLN A 318 -29.46 2.34 0.12
N LEU A 319 -29.74 3.21 -0.86
CA LEU A 319 -28.86 4.32 -1.23
C LEU A 319 -29.45 5.62 -0.67
N ILE A 320 -28.80 6.18 0.35
CA ILE A 320 -29.24 7.39 1.06
C ILE A 320 -28.37 8.57 0.66
N ASN A 321 -28.96 9.60 0.06
CA ASN A 321 -28.23 10.82 -0.30
C ASN A 321 -27.75 11.55 0.96
N VAL A 322 -26.44 11.84 1.03
CA VAL A 322 -25.82 12.37 2.26
C VAL A 322 -26.35 13.75 2.63
N ARG A 323 -26.62 14.60 1.64
CA ARG A 323 -27.13 15.96 1.89
C ARG A 323 -28.58 15.99 2.34
N SER A 324 -29.46 15.28 1.62
CA SER A 324 -30.90 15.35 1.88
C SER A 324 -31.38 14.36 2.95
N GLY A 325 -30.61 13.28 3.21
CA GLY A 325 -31.05 12.17 4.05
C GLY A 325 -32.16 11.33 3.42
N LEU A 326 -32.48 11.56 2.15
CA LEU A 326 -33.52 10.86 1.40
C LEU A 326 -32.96 9.67 0.63
N CYS A 327 -33.79 8.65 0.42
CA CYS A 327 -33.42 7.41 -0.24
C CYS A 327 -33.73 7.45 -1.73
N LEU A 328 -32.88 6.80 -2.53
CA LEU A 328 -33.14 6.54 -3.94
C LEU A 328 -34.37 5.63 -4.06
N THR A 329 -35.43 6.14 -4.68
CA THR A 329 -36.71 5.44 -4.83
C THR A 329 -37.20 5.49 -6.28
N MET A 330 -38.17 4.63 -6.58
CA MET A 330 -38.87 4.64 -7.86
C MET A 330 -40.39 4.71 -7.65
N LEU A 331 -41.08 5.45 -8.51
CA LEU A 331 -42.52 5.67 -8.39
C LEU A 331 -43.36 4.54 -9.02
N SER A 332 -42.77 3.76 -9.93
CA SER A 332 -43.42 2.62 -10.60
C SER A 332 -42.40 1.58 -11.10
N SER A 333 -42.84 0.35 -11.35
CA SER A 333 -42.02 -0.73 -11.92
C SER A 333 -41.99 -0.79 -13.45
N ALA A 334 -42.66 0.16 -14.12
CA ALA A 334 -42.65 0.26 -15.57
C ALA A 334 -41.23 0.59 -16.08
N ASP A 335 -40.92 0.19 -17.30
CA ASP A 335 -39.70 0.70 -17.96
C ASP A 335 -39.81 2.21 -18.16
N LEU A 336 -38.65 2.88 -18.12
CA LEU A 336 -38.53 4.33 -18.21
C LEU A 336 -39.11 5.09 -16.99
N ALA A 337 -39.50 4.37 -15.93
CA ALA A 337 -39.91 5.01 -14.69
C ALA A 337 -38.73 5.78 -14.09
N PRO A 338 -38.87 7.08 -13.78
CA PRO A 338 -37.77 7.87 -13.24
C PRO A 338 -37.46 7.46 -11.80
N PHE A 339 -36.18 7.46 -11.47
CA PHE A 339 -35.73 7.45 -10.09
C PHE A 339 -35.84 8.86 -9.50
N THR A 340 -36.30 8.91 -8.26
CA THR A 340 -36.39 10.11 -7.44
C THR A 340 -35.73 9.87 -6.09
N VAL A 341 -35.62 10.90 -5.26
CA VAL A 341 -35.36 10.75 -3.83
C VAL A 341 -36.63 10.97 -3.01
N ASP A 342 -36.87 10.13 -2.01
CA ASP A 342 -38.02 10.25 -1.10
C ASP A 342 -37.62 9.85 0.32
N THR A 343 -38.54 10.02 1.28
CA THR A 343 -38.32 9.61 2.66
C THR A 343 -38.03 8.12 2.74
N CYS A 344 -36.88 7.78 3.32
CA CYS A 344 -36.43 6.41 3.47
C CYS A 344 -37.48 5.55 4.18
N ASP A 345 -37.88 4.46 3.55
CA ASP A 345 -38.78 3.50 4.16
C ASP A 345 -37.97 2.51 4.99
N ASN A 346 -38.11 2.59 6.31
CA ASN A 346 -37.49 1.62 7.24
C ASN A 346 -38.45 0.47 7.58
N SER A 347 -39.64 0.44 6.98
CA SER A 347 -40.61 -0.61 7.25
C SER A 347 -40.24 -1.86 6.47
N THR A 348 -40.11 -2.98 7.19
CA THR A 348 -40.06 -4.33 6.59
C THR A 348 -41.42 -4.77 6.04
N SER A 349 -42.41 -3.86 6.05
CA SER A 349 -43.82 -4.16 5.78
C SER A 349 -44.18 -3.75 4.37
N THR A 350 -44.89 -4.63 3.67
CA THR A 350 -45.38 -4.52 2.28
C THR A 350 -46.42 -3.39 2.04
N LYS A 351 -46.43 -2.32 2.86
CA LYS A 351 -47.49 -1.29 2.86
C LYS A 351 -47.21 -0.07 1.99
N LYS A 352 -45.96 0.21 1.62
CA LYS A 352 -45.69 0.89 0.33
C LYS A 352 -45.85 -0.16 -0.76
N ALA A 353 -46.48 0.19 -1.89
CA ALA A 353 -46.70 -0.77 -2.97
C ALA A 353 -45.36 -1.43 -3.33
N ALA A 354 -45.32 -2.75 -3.52
CA ALA A 354 -44.09 -3.56 -3.53
C ALA A 354 -42.95 -3.05 -4.45
N TYR A 355 -43.25 -2.17 -5.41
CA TYR A 355 -42.31 -1.50 -6.30
C TYR A 355 -41.67 -0.21 -5.75
N GLN A 356 -42.11 0.34 -4.62
CA GLN A 356 -41.47 1.49 -3.96
C GLN A 356 -40.42 1.08 -2.91
N ALA A 357 -40.21 -0.23 -2.73
CA ALA A 357 -39.20 -0.75 -1.82
C ALA A 357 -37.80 -0.38 -2.34
N GLU A 358 -37.12 0.53 -1.65
CA GLU A 358 -35.79 1.12 -1.93
C GLU A 358 -34.62 0.13 -1.81
N HIS A 359 -34.78 -1.05 -2.41
CA HIS A 359 -34.02 -2.25 -2.13
C HIS A 359 -33.19 -2.60 -3.36
N PHE A 360 -31.87 -2.56 -3.24
CA PHE A 360 -30.96 -2.78 -4.35
C PHE A 360 -29.98 -3.91 -4.07
N ASN A 361 -29.75 -4.75 -5.07
CA ASN A 361 -28.65 -5.70 -5.17
C ASN A 361 -27.58 -5.12 -6.10
N PHE A 362 -26.30 -5.28 -5.72
CA PHE A 362 -25.17 -4.93 -6.58
C PHE A 362 -24.61 -6.18 -7.24
N VAL A 363 -24.55 -6.20 -8.58
CA VAL A 363 -24.03 -7.32 -9.36
C VAL A 363 -22.72 -6.89 -10.01
N GLU A 364 -21.59 -7.50 -9.65
CA GLU A 364 -20.28 -7.20 -10.26
C GLU A 364 -20.29 -7.58 -11.75
N ILE A 365 -19.86 -6.63 -12.58
CA ILE A 365 -19.61 -6.78 -14.00
C ILE A 365 -18.16 -7.27 -14.14
N PRO A 366 -17.91 -8.44 -14.74
CA PRO A 366 -16.57 -9.04 -14.85
C PRO A 366 -15.53 -8.18 -15.56
#